data_AF-A0A941ZC37-F1
#
_entry.id   AF-A0A941ZC37-F1
#
_cell.length_a   1.000
_cell.length_b   1.000
_cell.length_c   1.000
_cell.angle_alpha   90.00
_cell.angle_beta   90.00
_cell.angle_gamma   90.00
#
_symmetry.space_group_name_H-M   'P 1'
#
loop_
_entity.id
_entity.type
_entity.pdbx_description
1 polymer ?
#
loop_
_entity_poly.entity_id
_entity_poly.type
_entity_poly.pdbx_seq_one_letter_code
_entity_poly.pdbx_strand_id
1 'polypeptide(L)'
;MKTTYFKINNFKKSLIIFIPLIAVILTGCDSPEKRKFMLSCKLATRNGSICSCTWEKMNAIYPSKLLKAIGEEKAIAPRGFEQNMTNSMKQCVREE
;
A
#
# COMPACT_ATOMS: atom_id res chain seq x y z
N MET A 1 -11.68 -19.30 -13.55
CA MET A 1 -12.78 -18.32 -13.57
C MET A 1 -13.50 -18.37 -12.24
N LYS A 2 -13.84 -17.19 -11.67
CA LYS A 2 -14.70 -16.94 -10.49
C LYS A 2 -14.11 -17.14 -9.08
N THR A 3 -13.86 -15.99 -8.45
CA THR A 3 -14.20 -15.78 -7.02
C THR A 3 -14.61 -14.30 -6.91
N THR A 4 -15.86 -13.99 -7.24
CA THR A 4 -17.01 -13.83 -6.32
C THR A 4 -16.95 -12.51 -5.58
N TYR A 5 -17.78 -11.60 -6.07
CA TYR A 5 -18.03 -10.26 -5.59
C TYR A 5 -18.50 -10.25 -4.12
N PHE A 6 -17.93 -9.31 -3.38
CA PHE A 6 -18.20 -8.98 -1.99
C PHE A 6 -19.68 -8.56 -1.82
N LYS A 7 -20.44 -9.32 -1.02
CA LYS A 7 -21.85 -9.03 -0.71
C LYS A 7 -21.91 -8.10 0.51
N ILE A 8 -22.12 -6.82 0.26
CA ILE A 8 -22.36 -5.81 1.31
C ILE A 8 -23.87 -5.78 1.57
N ASN A 9 -24.29 -6.33 2.70
CA ASN A 9 -25.57 -5.98 3.31
C ASN A 9 -25.51 -6.22 4.82
N ASN A 10 -25.73 -5.18 5.62
CA ASN A 10 -26.89 -5.11 6.53
C ASN A 10 -26.90 -3.79 7.31
N PHE A 11 -27.79 -2.94 6.84
CA PHE A 11 -28.36 -1.75 7.45
C PHE A 11 -29.12 -2.10 8.74
N LYS A 12 -28.67 -1.64 9.92
CA LYS A 12 -29.51 -1.17 11.06
C LYS A 12 -28.69 -0.80 12.32
N LYS A 13 -28.78 0.49 12.67
CA LYS A 13 -28.81 1.09 14.02
C LYS A 13 -27.64 0.76 14.98
N SER A 14 -26.64 1.64 15.05
CA SER A 14 -26.29 2.37 16.29
C SER A 14 -25.16 3.37 16.01
N LEU A 15 -25.16 4.45 16.76
CA LEU A 15 -24.47 5.71 16.51
C LEU A 15 -23.04 5.63 17.07
N ILE A 16 -22.07 5.07 16.32
CA ILE A 16 -20.64 5.19 16.64
C ILE A 16 -19.84 5.35 15.34
N ILE A 17 -19.15 6.48 15.26
CA ILE A 17 -18.20 6.86 14.22
C ILE A 17 -17.06 5.83 14.18
N PHE A 18 -17.02 5.03 13.12
CA PHE A 18 -15.80 4.39 12.65
C PHE A 18 -15.85 4.39 11.13
N ILE A 19 -15.08 5.29 10.52
CA ILE A 19 -14.78 5.25 9.09
C ILE A 19 -14.10 3.88 8.89
N PRO A 20 -14.68 2.91 8.17
CA PRO A 20 -13.95 1.71 7.84
C PRO A 20 -12.87 2.16 6.86
N LEU A 21 -11.62 2.15 7.33
CA LEU A 21 -10.44 2.26 6.50
C LEU A 21 -10.59 1.17 5.45
N ILE A 22 -10.95 1.56 4.23
CA ILE A 22 -11.15 0.66 3.11
C ILE A 22 -9.77 0.08 2.83
N ALA A 23 -9.48 -1.08 3.39
CA ALA A 23 -8.35 -1.90 3.00
C ALA A 23 -8.67 -2.40 1.59
N VAL A 24 -8.28 -1.60 0.61
CA VAL A 24 -8.34 -1.97 -0.79
C VAL A 24 -7.34 -3.11 -0.99
N ILE A 25 -7.79 -4.34 -0.79
CA ILE A 25 -7.11 -5.53 -1.29
C ILE A 25 -7.25 -5.51 -2.82
N LEU A 26 -6.40 -4.72 -3.47
CA LEU A 26 -6.08 -4.84 -4.88
C LEU A 26 -5.33 -6.16 -5.08
N THR A 27 -6.05 -7.29 -5.08
CA THR A 27 -5.62 -8.47 -5.85
C THR A 27 -5.94 -8.23 -7.32
N GLY A 28 -5.43 -7.11 -7.85
CA GLY A 28 -5.22 -6.93 -9.29
C GLY A 28 -3.83 -7.49 -9.62
N CYS A 29 -3.60 -7.92 -10.84
CA CYS A 29 -2.24 -8.25 -11.30
C CYS A 29 -1.28 -7.11 -10.88
N ASP A 30 -0.40 -7.37 -9.91
CA ASP A 30 0.51 -6.37 -9.40
C ASP A 30 1.36 -5.82 -10.56
N SER A 31 1.44 -4.50 -10.67
CA SER A 31 2.33 -3.87 -11.64
C SER A 31 3.76 -4.37 -11.40
N PRO A 32 4.59 -4.54 -12.45
CA PRO A 32 5.97 -5.03 -12.28
C PRO A 32 6.77 -4.18 -11.29
N GLU A 33 6.43 -2.90 -11.15
CA GLU A 33 6.96 -1.97 -10.17
C GLU A 33 6.63 -2.38 -8.73
N LYS A 34 5.35 -2.67 -8.45
CA LYS A 34 4.87 -3.12 -7.14
C LYS A 34 5.53 -4.45 -6.76
N ARG A 35 5.71 -5.37 -7.72
CA ARG A 35 6.40 -6.64 -7.50
C ARG A 35 7.85 -6.45 -7.06
N LYS A 36 8.61 -5.57 -7.73
CA LYS A 36 9.99 -5.25 -7.33
C LYS A 36 10.03 -4.64 -5.92
N PHE A 37 9.16 -3.70 -5.62
CA PHE A 37 9.06 -3.09 -4.29
C PHE A 37 8.74 -4.12 -3.21
N MET A 38 7.76 -4.99 -3.46
CA MET A 38 7.36 -6.05 -2.55
C MET A 38 8.49 -7.02 -2.26
N LEU A 39 9.32 -7.36 -3.24
CA LEU A 39 10.51 -8.20 -3.03
C LEU A 39 11.50 -7.53 -2.07
N SER A 40 11.91 -6.30 -2.36
CA SER A 40 12.85 -5.55 -1.51
C SER A 40 12.30 -5.32 -0.10
N CYS A 41 11.02 -4.98 0.01
CA CYS A 41 10.39 -4.73 1.30
C CYS A 41 10.20 -6.03 2.12
N LYS A 42 9.84 -7.15 1.48
CA LYS A 42 9.75 -8.45 2.18
C LYS A 42 11.10 -8.89 2.73
N LEU A 43 12.21 -8.57 2.03
CA LEU A 43 13.55 -8.81 2.56
C LEU A 43 13.82 -7.98 3.82
N ALA A 44 13.34 -6.75 3.89
CA ALA A 44 13.53 -5.86 5.04
C ALA A 44 12.62 -6.18 6.23
N THR A 45 11.35 -6.53 6.00
CA THR A 45 10.33 -6.64 7.06
C THR A 45 9.86 -8.06 7.35
N ARG A 46 10.14 -9.01 6.44
CA ARG A 46 9.57 -10.37 6.42
C ARG A 46 8.04 -10.44 6.41
N ASN A 47 7.35 -9.31 6.24
CA ASN A 47 5.91 -9.24 6.27
C ASN A 47 5.35 -8.65 4.98
N GLY A 48 4.65 -9.48 4.20
CA GLY A 48 4.06 -9.07 2.93
C GLY A 48 2.93 -8.05 3.07
N SER A 49 2.18 -8.08 4.17
CA SER A 49 1.04 -7.19 4.41
C SER A 49 1.50 -5.75 4.63
N ILE A 50 2.53 -5.56 5.47
CA ILE A 50 3.16 -4.25 5.72
C ILE A 50 3.72 -3.67 4.42
N CYS A 51 4.35 -4.49 3.60
CA CYS A 51 4.89 -4.06 2.31
C CYS A 51 3.81 -3.62 1.32
N SER A 52 2.71 -4.36 1.25
CA SER A 52 1.59 -3.98 0.40
C SER A 52 1.00 -2.67 0.88
N CYS A 53 0.75 -2.52 2.18
CA CYS A 53 0.25 -1.28 2.76
C CYS A 53 1.18 -0.09 2.49
N THR A 54 2.49 -0.28 2.65
CA THR A 54 3.49 0.78 2.42
C THR A 54 3.49 1.22 0.95
N TRP A 55 3.39 0.26 0.03
CA TRP A 55 3.26 0.57 -1.39
C TRP A 55 2.02 1.39 -1.70
N GLU A 56 0.85 1.00 -1.18
CA GLU A 56 -0.40 1.73 -1.42
C GLU A 56 -0.32 3.18 -0.89
N LYS A 57 0.21 3.39 0.32
CA LYS A 57 0.40 4.74 0.88
C LYS A 57 1.39 5.58 0.06
N MET A 58 2.50 4.99 -0.38
CA MET A 58 3.48 5.67 -1.22
C MET A 58 2.91 6.00 -2.60
N ASN A 59 2.12 5.09 -3.18
CA ASN A 59 1.52 5.26 -4.50
C ASN A 59 0.36 6.28 -4.51
N ALA A 60 -0.24 6.53 -3.35
CA ALA A 60 -1.21 7.63 -3.17
C ALA A 60 -0.54 9.01 -3.19
N ILE A 61 0.73 9.10 -2.79
CA ILE A 61 1.48 10.37 -2.71
C ILE A 61 2.32 10.60 -3.97
N TYR A 62 2.91 9.54 -4.52
CA TYR A 62 3.82 9.58 -5.64
C TYR A 62 3.32 8.67 -6.76
N PRO A 63 3.37 9.11 -8.04
CA PRO A 63 2.97 8.25 -9.14
C PRO A 63 3.89 7.03 -9.23
N SER A 64 3.33 5.86 -9.56
CA SER A 64 4.08 4.60 -9.63
C SER A 64 5.31 4.68 -10.54
N LYS A 65 5.23 5.49 -11.60
CA LYS A 65 6.34 5.75 -12.53
C LYS A 65 7.51 6.46 -11.85
N LEU A 66 7.24 7.39 -10.93
CA LEU A 66 8.28 8.07 -10.14
C LEU A 66 8.89 7.11 -9.12
N LEU A 67 8.06 6.34 -8.41
CA LEU A 67 8.55 5.31 -7.47
C LEU A 67 9.48 4.32 -8.16
N LYS A 68 9.12 3.87 -9.36
CA LYS A 68 9.98 3.03 -10.20
C LYS A 68 11.28 3.73 -10.57
N ALA A 69 11.21 4.97 -11.05
CA ALA A 69 12.40 5.69 -11.48
C ALA A 69 13.37 5.94 -10.33
N ILE A 70 12.87 6.19 -9.11
CA ILE A 70 13.70 6.31 -7.90
C ILE A 70 14.34 4.95 -7.55
N GLY A 71 13.56 3.86 -7.55
CA GLY A 71 14.09 2.53 -7.27
C GLY A 71 15.04 1.97 -8.33
N GLU A 72 15.02 2.53 -9.54
CA GLU A 72 15.97 2.24 -10.63
C GLU A 72 17.11 3.27 -10.70
N GLU A 73 17.23 4.18 -9.73
CA GLU A 73 18.22 5.26 -9.68
C GLU A 73 18.21 6.19 -10.92
N LYS A 74 17.09 6.20 -11.65
CA LYS A 74 16.85 7.01 -12.85
C LYS A 74 16.22 8.37 -12.54
N ALA A 75 15.76 8.58 -11.30
CA ALA A 75 15.19 9.84 -10.85
C ALA A 75 15.65 10.18 -9.44
N ILE A 76 15.83 11.48 -9.20
CA ILE A 76 16.12 12.01 -7.87
C ILE A 76 14.84 11.94 -7.03
N ALA A 77 14.95 11.37 -5.84
CA ALA A 77 13.85 11.31 -4.90
C ALA A 77 13.44 12.74 -4.47
N PRO A 78 12.14 13.08 -4.47
CA PRO A 78 11.68 14.38 -4.04
C PRO A 78 12.03 14.62 -2.56
N ARG A 79 12.09 15.90 -2.15
CA ARG A 79 12.35 16.25 -0.75
C ARG A 79 11.33 15.57 0.17
N GLY A 80 11.81 14.94 1.24
CA GLY A 80 10.98 14.22 2.20
C GLY A 80 10.53 12.83 1.75
N PHE A 81 10.99 12.32 0.59
CA PHE A 81 10.63 10.99 0.09
C PHE A 81 10.91 9.87 1.11
N GLU A 82 12.13 9.83 1.66
CA GLU A 82 12.51 8.83 2.65
C GLU A 82 11.72 8.95 3.94
N GLN A 83 11.41 10.18 4.38
CA GLN A 83 10.59 10.43 5.56
C GLN A 83 9.15 9.95 5.33
N ASN A 84 8.57 10.22 4.16
CA ASN A 84 7.24 9.74 3.80
C ASN A 84 7.20 8.22 3.68
N MET A 85 8.25 7.60 3.14
CA MET A 85 8.37 6.14 3.07
C MET A 85 8.47 5.52 4.47
N THR A 86 9.31 6.08 5.33
CA THR A 86 9.46 5.64 6.73
C THR A 86 8.17 5.82 7.52
N ASN A 87 7.49 6.95 7.36
CA ASN A 87 6.22 7.23 8.04
C ASN A 87 5.12 6.31 7.54
N SER A 88 5.04 6.06 6.23
CA SER A 88 4.08 5.12 5.63
C SER A 88 4.30 3.71 6.19
N MET A 89 5.56 3.26 6.24
CA MET A 89 5.91 1.96 6.78
C MET A 89 5.59 1.85 8.27
N LYS A 90 5.96 2.84 9.08
CA LYS A 90 5.61 2.89 10.52
C LYS A 90 4.10 2.88 10.73
N GLN A 91 3.35 3.59 9.89
CA GLN A 91 1.91 3.61 9.96
C GLN A 91 1.33 2.22 9.63
N CYS A 92 1.83 1.56 8.60
CA CYS A 92 1.42 0.20 8.25
C CYS A 92 1.76 -0.84 9.33
N VAL A 93 2.91 -0.71 9.98
CA VAL A 93 3.27 -1.57 11.14
C VAL A 93 2.31 -1.37 12.31
N ARG A 94 1.82 -0.14 12.54
CA ARG A 94 0.83 0.15 13.59
C ARG A 94 -0.59 -0.26 13.24
N GLU A 95 -0.89 -0.37 11.94
CA GLU A 95 -2.20 -0.79 11.42
C GLU A 95 -2.32 -2.32 11.34
N GLU A 96 -1.23 -3.06 11.59
CA GLU A 96 -1.18 -4.52 11.72
C GLU A 96 -1.39 -4.97 13.17
#